data_AF-A0A3B8Z7Y0-F1
#
_entry.id   AF-A0A3B8Z7Y0-F1
#
_cell.length_a   1.000
_cell.length_b   1.000
_cell.length_c   1.000
_cell.angle_alpha   90.00
_cell.angle_beta   90.00
_cell.angle_gamma   90.00
#
_symmetry.space_group_name_H-M   'P 1'
#
loop_
_entity.id
_entity.type
_entity.pdbx_description
1 polymer ?
#
loop_
_entity_poly.entity_id
_entity_poly.type
_entity_poly.pdbx_seq_one_letter_code
_entity_poly.pdbx_strand_id
1 'polypeptide(L)'
;IMGGLATSVTESTKDVFLECAFFEPVTIAGKARRYGMQTDASHRYERGVDYNLQRKAMERATSLLLEIVGGDPGPITEAVGNLPEPVKIELKIDLVSQVLGIEITK
;
A
#
# COMPACT_ATOMS: atom_id res chain seq x y z
N ILE A 1 7.22 -7.57 -3.73
CA ILE A 1 8.19 -6.66 -4.42
C ILE A 1 8.01 -6.74 -5.93
N MET A 2 8.15 -7.94 -6.50
CA MET A 2 7.83 -8.27 -7.89
C MET A 2 7.18 -9.66 -7.90
N GLY A 3 6.24 -9.88 -8.82
CA GLY A 3 5.60 -11.19 -9.01
C GLY A 3 6.54 -12.20 -9.67
N GLY A 4 6.27 -13.49 -9.48
CA GLY A 4 7.00 -14.56 -10.15
C GLY A 4 6.49 -14.81 -11.58
N LEU A 5 7.39 -15.30 -12.44
CA LEU A 5 7.03 -15.66 -13.83
C LEU A 5 6.01 -16.80 -13.89
N ALA A 6 6.13 -17.81 -13.02
CA ALA A 6 5.23 -18.96 -13.01
C ALA A 6 3.78 -18.61 -12.62
N THR A 7 3.56 -17.45 -12.00
CA THR A 7 2.26 -17.00 -11.47
C THR A 7 1.75 -15.73 -12.15
N SER A 8 2.39 -15.29 -13.23
CA SER A 8 1.97 -14.09 -13.96
C SER A 8 0.72 -14.36 -14.79
N VAL A 9 -0.08 -13.32 -15.03
CA VAL A 9 -1.15 -13.36 -16.02
C VAL A 9 -0.56 -13.57 -17.42
N THR A 10 -1.18 -14.44 -18.20
CA THR A 10 -0.81 -14.78 -19.59
C THR A 10 -1.99 -14.56 -20.52
N GLU A 11 -1.79 -14.68 -21.83
CA GLU A 11 -2.86 -14.60 -22.83
C GLU A 11 -3.95 -15.67 -22.64
N SER A 12 -3.58 -16.83 -22.09
CA SER A 12 -4.51 -17.92 -21.79
C SER A 12 -5.24 -17.78 -20.45
N THR A 13 -4.85 -16.82 -19.60
CA THR A 13 -5.44 -16.67 -18.27
C THR A 13 -6.91 -16.28 -18.36
N LYS A 14 -7.76 -16.99 -17.61
CA LYS A 14 -9.20 -16.74 -17.51
C LYS A 14 -9.60 -16.29 -16.11
N ASP A 15 -8.98 -16.89 -15.11
CA ASP A 15 -9.23 -16.60 -13.70
C ASP A 15 -8.02 -15.90 -13.08
N VAL A 16 -8.27 -14.85 -12.30
CA VAL A 16 -7.22 -14.07 -11.62
C VAL A 16 -7.50 -13.98 -10.13
N PHE A 17 -6.43 -13.95 -9.35
CA PHE A 17 -6.48 -13.65 -7.93
C PHE A 17 -5.82 -12.29 -7.68
N LEU A 18 -6.59 -11.33 -7.17
CA LEU A 18 -6.09 -9.99 -6.88
C LEU A 18 -5.47 -9.95 -5.48
N GLU A 19 -4.20 -9.56 -5.40
CA GLU A 19 -3.53 -9.30 -4.13
C GLU A 19 -3.57 -7.79 -3.81
N CYS A 20 -4.11 -7.42 -2.65
CA CYS A 20 -4.01 -6.07 -2.11
C CYS A 20 -3.59 -6.16 -0.64
N ALA A 21 -2.36 -5.77 -0.35
CA ALA A 21 -1.75 -6.02 0.94
C ALA A 21 -1.07 -4.77 1.54
N PHE A 22 -0.97 -4.77 2.86
CA PHE A 22 -0.05 -3.93 3.61
C PHE A 22 1.18 -4.75 3.99
N PHE A 23 2.37 -4.19 3.77
CA PHE A 23 3.63 -4.75 4.24
C PHE A 23 4.33 -3.72 5.11
N GLU A 24 4.88 -4.16 6.23
CA GLU A 24 5.67 -3.30 7.09
C GLU A 24 6.88 -2.73 6.33
N PRO A 25 7.09 -1.39 6.33
CA PRO A 25 8.14 -0.77 5.52
C PRO A 25 9.55 -1.31 5.80
N VAL A 26 9.87 -1.53 7.08
CA VAL A 26 11.16 -2.08 7.53
C VAL A 26 11.41 -3.46 6.91
N THR A 27 10.35 -4.28 6.78
CA THR A 27 10.43 -5.61 6.18
C THR A 27 10.68 -5.55 4.67
N ILE A 28 10.35 -4.46 3.98
CA ILE A 28 10.52 -4.32 2.51
C ILE A 28 11.78 -3.54 2.14
N ALA A 29 12.19 -2.59 2.97
CA ALA A 29 13.25 -1.64 2.68
C ALA A 29 14.55 -2.31 2.18
N GLY A 30 15.05 -1.82 1.04
CA GLY A 30 16.32 -2.26 0.45
C GLY A 30 16.32 -3.67 -0.16
N LYS A 31 15.28 -4.49 0.03
CA LYS A 31 15.22 -5.85 -0.56
C LYS A 31 15.24 -5.82 -2.09
N ALA A 32 14.52 -4.89 -2.73
CA ALA A 32 14.51 -4.77 -4.19
C ALA A 32 15.90 -4.38 -4.74
N ARG A 33 16.57 -3.43 -4.07
CA ARG A 33 17.91 -2.95 -4.46
C ARG A 33 18.97 -4.05 -4.42
N ARG A 34 18.87 -5.01 -3.50
CA ARG A 34 19.77 -6.18 -3.43
C ARG A 34 19.75 -7.01 -4.70
N TYR A 35 18.65 -6.97 -5.46
CA TYR A 35 18.50 -7.66 -6.74
C TYR A 35 18.61 -6.70 -7.94
N GLY A 36 19.10 -5.47 -7.75
CA GLY A 36 19.17 -4.46 -8.81
C GLY A 36 17.80 -3.99 -9.32
N MET A 37 16.74 -4.18 -8.53
CA MET A 37 15.38 -3.83 -8.91
C MET A 37 14.90 -2.54 -8.24
N GLN A 38 14.09 -1.78 -8.98
CA GLN A 38 13.33 -0.64 -8.47
C GLN A 38 11.95 -0.64 -9.11
N THR A 39 10.98 -1.26 -8.43
CA THR A 39 9.57 -1.29 -8.87
C THR A 39 8.74 -0.25 -8.15
N ASP A 40 7.62 0.14 -8.76
CA ASP A 40 6.61 0.99 -8.14
C ASP A 40 6.13 0.48 -6.78
N ALA A 41 5.92 -0.84 -6.67
CA ALA A 41 5.54 -1.49 -5.43
C ALA A 41 6.66 -1.39 -4.38
N SER A 42 7.90 -1.71 -4.76
CA SER A 42 9.04 -1.61 -3.83
C SER A 42 9.22 -0.21 -3.28
N HIS A 43 9.09 0.80 -4.14
CA HIS A 43 9.29 2.21 -3.79
C HIS A 43 8.22 2.71 -2.81
N ARG A 44 6.95 2.31 -3.02
CA ARG A 44 5.82 2.68 -2.15
C ARG A 44 5.90 1.92 -0.82
N TYR A 45 6.05 0.59 -0.85
CA TYR A 45 6.05 -0.21 0.38
C TYR A 45 7.23 0.11 1.29
N GLU A 46 8.43 0.40 0.78
CA GLU A 46 9.57 0.78 1.64
C GLU A 46 9.41 2.14 2.34
N ARG A 47 8.48 2.99 1.88
CA ARG A 47 8.18 4.32 2.47
C ARG A 47 6.90 4.35 3.30
N GLY A 48 6.12 3.27 3.25
CA GLY A 48 4.81 3.20 3.88
C GLY A 48 3.68 3.39 2.88
N VAL A 49 2.77 2.42 2.90
CA VAL A 49 1.43 2.51 2.33
C VAL A 49 0.46 2.56 3.51
N ASP A 50 -0.58 3.38 3.43
CA ASP A 50 -1.63 3.44 4.45
C ASP A 50 -2.25 2.06 4.68
N TYR A 51 -2.19 1.57 5.92
CA TYR A 51 -2.67 0.25 6.33
C TYR A 51 -4.20 0.16 6.42
N ASN A 52 -4.93 1.26 6.22
CA ASN A 52 -6.39 1.27 6.13
C ASN A 52 -6.91 1.29 4.67
N LEU A 53 -6.01 1.38 3.69
CA LEU A 53 -6.40 1.63 2.29
C LEU A 53 -6.80 0.36 1.52
N GLN A 54 -6.40 -0.82 1.99
CA GLN A 54 -6.43 -2.08 1.21
C GLN A 54 -7.85 -2.44 0.77
N ARG A 55 -8.84 -2.34 1.67
CA ARG A 55 -10.24 -2.63 1.32
C ARG A 55 -10.72 -1.75 0.18
N LYS A 56 -10.54 -0.43 0.30
CA LYS A 56 -10.98 0.55 -0.70
C LYS A 56 -10.26 0.34 -2.03
N ALA A 57 -8.96 0.07 -1.99
CA ALA A 57 -8.16 -0.18 -3.19
C ALA A 57 -8.58 -1.47 -3.89
N MET A 58 -8.86 -2.55 -3.15
CA MET A 58 -9.36 -3.81 -3.69
C MET A 58 -10.70 -3.62 -4.40
N GLU A 59 -11.68 -3.01 -3.74
CA GLU A 59 -13.01 -2.75 -4.33
C GLU A 59 -12.89 -1.91 -5.62
N ARG A 60 -12.03 -0.88 -5.63
CA ARG A 60 -11.81 -0.06 -6.82
C ARG A 60 -11.16 -0.84 -7.95
N ALA A 61 -10.15 -1.67 -7.66
CA ALA A 61 -9.48 -2.49 -8.66
C ALA A 61 -10.44 -3.53 -9.26
N THR A 62 -11.23 -4.22 -8.42
CA THR A 62 -12.26 -5.16 -8.86
C THR A 62 -13.31 -4.48 -9.73
N SER A 63 -13.84 -3.33 -9.31
CA SER A 63 -14.81 -2.56 -10.11
C SER A 63 -14.27 -2.18 -11.49
N LEU A 64 -13.03 -1.69 -11.57
CA LEU A 64 -12.40 -1.35 -12.86
C LEU A 64 -12.16 -2.58 -13.72
N LEU A 65 -11.74 -3.69 -13.13
CA LEU A 65 -11.49 -4.92 -13.87
C LEU A 65 -12.77 -5.42 -14.54
N LEU A 66 -13.88 -5.47 -13.79
CA LEU A 66 -15.18 -5.88 -14.31
C LEU A 66 -15.72 -4.94 -15.38
N GLU A 67 -15.53 -3.63 -15.23
CA GLU A 67 -15.93 -2.64 -16.23
C GLU A 67 -15.20 -2.83 -17.57
N ILE A 68 -13.92 -3.20 -17.52
CA ILE A 68 -13.06 -3.27 -18.71
C ILE A 68 -13.13 -4.65 -19.38
N VAL A 69 -13.08 -5.74 -18.62
CA VAL A 69 -12.98 -7.10 -19.17
C VAL A 69 -14.13 -8.03 -18.80
N GLY A 70 -15.09 -7.57 -18.00
CA GLY A 70 -16.19 -8.39 -17.49
C GLY A 70 -15.73 -9.42 -16.44
N GLY A 71 -16.53 -10.48 -16.27
CA GLY A 71 -16.32 -11.54 -15.29
C GLY A 71 -17.23 -11.42 -14.07
N ASP A 72 -17.01 -12.29 -13.09
CA ASP A 72 -17.76 -12.34 -11.83
C ASP A 72 -16.80 -12.36 -10.64
N PRO A 73 -16.89 -11.41 -9.70
CA PRO A 73 -16.01 -11.36 -8.54
C PRO A 73 -16.44 -12.37 -7.47
N GLY A 74 -15.47 -13.05 -6.88
CA GLY A 74 -15.65 -13.77 -5.62
C GLY A 74 -15.68 -12.83 -4.41
N PRO A 75 -16.00 -13.35 -3.20
CA PRO A 75 -15.91 -12.57 -1.98
C PRO A 75 -14.45 -12.19 -1.66
N ILE A 76 -14.25 -11.02 -1.08
CA ILE A 76 -12.93 -10.61 -0.57
C ILE A 76 -12.59 -11.41 0.69
N THR A 77 -11.41 -12.02 0.68
CA THR A 77 -10.83 -12.69 1.85
C THR A 77 -9.81 -11.78 2.50
N GLU A 78 -9.94 -11.54 3.80
CA GLU A 78 -9.06 -10.65 4.56
C GLU A 78 -8.36 -11.41 5.68
N ALA A 79 -7.05 -11.21 5.80
CA ALA A 79 -6.24 -11.67 6.91
C ALA A 79 -5.56 -10.46 7.53
N VAL A 80 -6.03 -10.05 8.71
CA VAL A 80 -5.50 -8.88 9.43
C VAL A 80 -4.53 -9.38 10.49
N GLY A 81 -3.27 -8.99 10.37
CA GLY A 81 -2.23 -9.22 11.38
C GLY A 81 -2.10 -8.04 12.34
N ASN A 82 -0.90 -7.89 12.91
CA ASN A 82 -0.58 -6.73 13.74
C ASN A 82 -0.42 -5.48 12.88
N LEU A 83 -1.20 -4.45 13.19
CA LEU A 83 -1.14 -3.15 12.51
C LEU A 83 -0.29 -2.15 13.31
N PRO A 84 0.27 -1.12 12.65
CA PRO A 84 0.98 -0.05 13.35
C PRO A 84 0.05 0.67 14.35
N GLU A 85 0.58 0.96 15.54
CA GLU A 85 -0.13 1.76 16.53
C GLU A 85 -0.16 3.25 16.11
N PRO A 86 -1.29 3.96 16.29
CA PRO A 86 -1.35 5.39 16.02
C PRO A 86 -0.39 6.18 16.90
N VAL A 87 0.47 6.98 16.28
CA VAL A 87 1.38 7.88 17.02
C VAL A 87 0.60 9.12 17.46
N LYS A 88 0.44 9.29 18.77
CA LYS A 88 -0.09 10.53 19.36
C LYS A 88 1.06 11.48 19.65
N ILE A 89 0.97 12.70 19.13
CA ILE A 89 2.00 13.74 19.32
C ILE A 89 1.36 14.92 20.04
N GLU A 90 1.92 15.30 21.19
CA GLU A 90 1.57 16.54 21.87
C GLU A 90 2.39 17.68 21.27
N LEU A 91 1.71 18.62 20.61
CA LEU A 91 2.34 19.79 20.01
C LEU A 91 2.09 21.03 20.87
N LYS A 92 3.18 21.64 21.36
CA LYS A 92 3.11 22.94 22.04
C LYS A 92 3.15 24.05 21.00
N ILE A 93 2.14 24.92 20.99
CA ILE A 93 2.06 26.01 20.01
C ILE A 93 3.26 26.96 20.12
N ASP A 94 3.76 27.20 21.33
CA ASP A 94 4.94 28.04 21.55
C ASP A 94 6.19 27.51 20.83
N LEU A 95 6.36 26.18 20.75
CA LEU A 95 7.47 25.56 20.03
C LEU A 95 7.36 25.80 18.52
N VAL A 96 6.14 25.80 17.98
CA VAL A 96 5.88 26.08 16.56
C VAL A 96 6.36 27.50 16.23
N SER A 97 5.97 28.48 17.03
CA SER A 97 6.39 29.87 16.85
C SER A 97 7.91 30.05 17.00
N GLN A 98 8.53 29.37 17.97
CA GLN A 98 9.98 29.40 18.17
C GLN A 98 10.77 28.81 16.99
N VAL A 99 10.32 27.68 16.44
CA VAL A 99 11.01 26.98 15.34
C VAL A 99 10.80 27.72 14.02
N LEU A 100 9.60 28.22 13.76
CA LEU A 100 9.26 28.90 12.50
C LEU A 100 9.65 30.39 12.49
N GLY A 101 9.85 31.00 13.65
CA GLY A 101 10.16 32.43 13.79
C GLY A 101 8.98 33.36 13.47
N ILE A 102 7.77 32.82 13.35
CA ILE A 102 6.53 33.56 13.10
C ILE A 102 5.44 33.07 14.05
N GLU A 103 4.58 33.97 14.53
CA GLU A 103 3.39 33.55 15.27
C GLU A 103 2.35 32.97 14.31
N ILE A 104 1.89 31.75 14.61
CA ILE A 104 0.73 31.15 13.96
C ILE A 104 -0.49 31.38 14.86
N THR A 105 -1.38 32.27 14.42
CA THR A 105 -2.70 32.45 15.02
C THR A 105 -3.63 31.32 14.64
N LYS A 106 -4.53 30.98 15.57
CA LYS A 106 -5.49 29.89 15.45
C LYS A 106 -6.69 30.26 14.59
#